data_AF-A0A1J3GPM8-F1
#
_entry.id   AF-A0A1J3GPM8-F1
#
_cell.length_a   1.000
_cell.length_b   1.000
_cell.length_c   1.000
_cell.angle_alpha   90.00
_cell.angle_beta   90.00
_cell.angle_gamma   90.00
#
_symmetry.space_group_name_H-M   'P 1'
#
loop_
_entity.id
_entity.type
_entity.pdbx_description
1 polymer ?
#
loop_
_entity_poly.entity_id
_entity_poly.type
_entity_poly.pdbx_seq_one_letter_code
_entity_poly.pdbx_strand_id
1 'polypeptide(L)'
;MSWLDAREDNHVVYVCFGSLAVLTKEQTLALASGLEKSGVHFVWVVKEEDTPRGNILDGFEDRVAGRGLVIRGWAPQVDVLGHRAVGAFLT
;
A
#
# COMPACT_ATOMS: atom_id res chain seq x y z
N MET A 1 2.43 -8.04 -10.88
CA MET A 1 3.28 -7.10 -11.64
C MET A 1 2.48 -6.24 -12.62
N SER A 2 1.51 -6.78 -13.36
CA SER A 2 0.74 -6.02 -14.37
C SER A 2 0.28 -4.62 -13.97
N TRP A 3 -0.14 -4.41 -12.71
CA TRP A 3 -0.50 -3.08 -12.23
C TRP A 3 0.68 -2.10 -12.17
N LEU A 4 1.85 -2.57 -11.72
CA LEU A 4 3.11 -1.82 -11.69
C LEU A 4 3.67 -1.63 -13.10
N ASP A 5 3.52 -2.64 -13.98
CA ASP A 5 3.97 -2.59 -15.38
C ASP A 5 3.31 -1.43 -16.15
N ALA A 6 2.09 -1.04 -15.75
CA ALA A 6 1.34 0.07 -16.33
C ALA A 6 1.73 1.46 -15.79
N ARG A 7 2.74 1.56 -14.91
CA ARG A 7 3.16 2.82 -14.28
C ARG A 7 4.46 3.35 -14.86
N GLU A 8 4.65 4.66 -14.72
CA GLU A 8 5.90 5.32 -15.07
C GLU A 8 7.02 4.95 -14.08
N ASP A 9 8.27 5.11 -14.51
CA ASP A 9 9.45 4.82 -13.70
C ASP A 9 9.49 5.70 -12.45
N ASN A 10 9.89 5.11 -11.32
CA ASN A 10 10.06 5.78 -10.03
C ASN A 10 8.82 6.55 -9.52
N HIS A 11 7.61 6.23 -9.99
CA HIS A 11 6.39 6.97 -9.66
C HIS A 11 5.50 6.29 -8.60
N VAL A 12 5.87 5.09 -8.13
CA VAL A 12 5.10 4.31 -7.16
C VAL A 12 5.83 4.27 -5.81
N VAL A 13 5.08 4.52 -4.74
CA VAL A 13 5.51 4.29 -3.36
C VAL A 13 5.11 2.88 -2.93
N TYR A 14 6.06 2.05 -2.57
CA TYR A 14 5.78 0.79 -1.90
C TYR A 14 5.66 1.03 -0.39
N VAL A 15 4.63 0.49 0.25
CA VAL A 15 4.34 0.64 1.68
C VAL A 15 4.21 -0.75 2.29
N CYS A 16 5.15 -1.11 3.17
CA CYS A 16 5.16 -2.41 3.84
C CYS A 16 6.01 -2.34 5.12
N PHE A 17 5.42 -2.70 6.27
CA PHE A 17 6.10 -2.69 7.58
C PHE A 17 6.64 -4.07 7.99
N GLY A 18 6.73 -4.99 7.04
CA GLY A 18 7.20 -6.36 7.27
C GLY A 18 6.31 -7.18 8.21
N SER A 19 6.83 -8.34 8.62
CA SER A 19 6.06 -9.32 9.40
C SER A 19 5.87 -8.89 10.86
N LEU A 20 6.86 -8.25 11.48
CA LEU A 20 6.88 -8.02 12.93
C LEU A 20 6.06 -6.81 13.40
N ALA A 21 5.98 -5.75 12.60
CA ALA A 21 5.35 -4.50 13.04
C ALA A 21 3.85 -4.48 12.71
N VAL A 22 2.98 -4.51 13.71
CA VAL A 22 1.52 -4.40 13.52
C VAL A 22 1.10 -2.96 13.79
N LEU A 23 0.40 -2.34 12.85
CA LEU A 23 -0.10 -0.97 12.99
C LEU A 23 -1.32 -0.96 13.90
N THR A 24 -1.43 0.07 14.75
CA THR A 24 -2.70 0.32 15.45
C THR A 24 -3.77 0.75 14.45
N LYS A 25 -5.03 0.70 14.88
CA LYS A 25 -6.16 1.22 14.09
C LYS A 25 -5.95 2.68 13.71
N GLU A 26 -5.49 3.50 14.65
CA GLU A 26 -5.26 4.94 14.43
C GLU A 26 -4.14 5.16 13.42
N GLN A 27 -3.04 4.40 13.51
CA GLN A 27 -1.94 4.45 12.54
C GLN A 27 -2.38 4.01 11.15
N THR A 28 -3.15 2.94 11.05
CA THR A 28 -3.70 2.42 9.78
C THR A 28 -4.62 3.45 9.12
N LEU A 29 -5.51 4.08 9.88
CA LEU A 29 -6.40 5.14 9.37
C LEU A 29 -5.63 6.41 8.97
N ALA A 30 -4.62 6.80 9.75
CA ALA A 30 -3.78 7.94 9.44
C ALA A 30 -2.99 7.71 8.15
N LEU A 31 -2.43 6.50 7.99
CA LEU A 31 -1.73 6.10 6.77
C LEU A 31 -2.65 6.09 5.56
N ALA A 32 -3.84 5.49 5.67
CA ALA A 32 -4.85 5.52 4.61
C ALA A 32 -5.21 6.96 4.22
N SER A 33 -5.47 7.83 5.20
CA SER A 33 -5.76 9.26 4.94
C SER A 33 -4.57 9.98 4.29
N GLY A 34 -3.34 9.67 4.68
CA GLY A 34 -2.12 10.23 4.10
C GLY A 34 -1.95 9.82 2.63
N LEU A 35 -2.08 8.51 2.34
CA LEU A 35 -2.04 7.99 0.96
C LEU A 35 -3.14 8.58 0.09
N GLU A 36 -4.34 8.73 0.65
CA GLU A 36 -5.47 9.37 -0.03
C GLU A 36 -5.15 10.83 -0.38
N LYS A 37 -4.71 11.63 0.60
CA LYS A 37 -4.45 13.07 0.39
C LYS A 37 -3.20 13.36 -0.45
N SER A 38 -2.21 12.47 -0.41
CA SER A 38 -0.93 12.68 -1.10
C SER A 38 -1.03 12.66 -2.63
N GLY A 39 -2.08 12.04 -3.20
CA GLY A 39 -2.23 11.91 -4.65
C GLY A 39 -1.24 10.94 -5.32
N VAL A 40 -0.27 10.37 -4.59
CA VAL A 40 0.74 9.47 -5.15
C VAL A 40 0.14 8.16 -5.64
N HIS A 41 0.87 7.47 -6.50
CA HIS A 41 0.62 6.06 -6.79
C HIS A 41 1.29 5.21 -5.72
N PHE A 42 0.62 4.16 -5.26
CA PHE A 42 1.17 3.32 -4.21
C PHE A 42 0.75 1.86 -4.31
N VAL A 43 1.60 1.00 -3.77
CA VAL A 43 1.27 -0.38 -3.40
C VAL A 43 1.38 -0.46 -1.88
N TRP A 44 0.27 -0.80 -1.22
CA TRP A 44 0.25 -0.94 0.24
C TRP A 44 -0.07 -2.38 0.64
N VAL A 45 0.87 -3.01 1.34
CA VAL A 45 0.68 -4.33 1.95
C VAL A 45 0.05 -4.16 3.33
N VAL A 46 -1.18 -4.64 3.47
CA VAL A 46 -1.98 -4.57 4.70
C VAL A 46 -2.07 -5.96 5.30
N LYS A 47 -1.77 -6.08 6.59
CA LYS A 47 -1.93 -7.34 7.31
C LYS A 47 -3.33 -7.46 7.91
N GLU A 48 -3.77 -8.69 8.15
CA GLU A 48 -5.07 -8.93 8.79
C GLU A 48 -5.10 -8.31 10.20
N GLU A 49 -3.96 -8.36 10.90
CA GLU A 49 -3.78 -7.79 12.24
C GLU A 49 -3.85 -6.26 12.26
N ASP A 50 -3.54 -5.59 11.14
CA ASP A 50 -3.67 -4.13 11.01
C ASP A 50 -5.16 -3.73 10.83
N THR A 51 -5.99 -4.69 10.36
CA THR A 51 -7.42 -4.48 10.06
C THR A 51 -8.34 -5.52 10.73
N PRO A 52 -8.27 -5.71 12.07
CA PRO A 52 -8.88 -6.84 12.76
C PRO A 52 -10.42 -6.87 12.75
N ARG A 53 -11.08 -5.80 12.31
CA ARG A 53 -12.54 -5.73 12.13
C ARG A 53 -12.97 -5.73 10.67
N GLY A 54 -12.05 -5.89 9.72
CA GLY A 54 -12.27 -5.90 8.27
C GLY A 54 -12.68 -4.55 7.67
N ASN A 55 -13.45 -3.76 8.42
CA ASN A 55 -14.15 -2.56 7.99
C ASN A 55 -13.34 -1.25 8.10
N ILE A 56 -12.10 -1.29 8.58
CA ILE A 56 -11.30 -0.09 8.87
C ILE A 56 -10.94 0.66 7.57
N LEU A 57 -10.86 -0.05 6.45
CA LEU A 57 -10.55 0.50 5.13
C LEU A 57 -11.77 0.49 4.19
N ASP A 58 -12.99 0.51 4.74
CA ASP A 58 -14.21 0.51 3.91
C ASP A 58 -14.26 1.72 2.97
N GLY A 59 -14.49 1.42 1.69
CA GLY A 59 -14.48 2.38 0.59
C GLY A 59 -13.13 3.03 0.30
N PHE A 60 -12.05 2.67 1.02
CA PHE A 60 -10.71 3.23 0.74
C PHE A 60 -10.23 2.84 -0.65
N GLU A 61 -10.36 1.56 -1.00
CA GLU A 61 -9.96 1.03 -2.30
C GLU A 61 -10.71 1.72 -3.45
N ASP A 62 -11.99 2.04 -3.28
CA ASP A 62 -12.77 2.80 -4.26
C ASP A 62 -12.26 4.25 -4.42
N ARG A 63 -11.95 4.92 -3.30
CA ARG A 63 -11.45 6.32 -3.31
C ARG A 63 -10.07 6.45 -3.94
N VAL A 64 -9.27 5.39 -3.91
CA VAL A 64 -7.92 5.36 -4.49
C VAL A 64 -7.85 4.54 -5.79
N ALA A 65 -9.01 4.16 -6.35
CA ALA A 65 -9.08 3.37 -7.56
C ALA A 65 -8.25 3.99 -8.69
N GLY A 66 -7.48 3.16 -9.38
CA GLY A 66 -6.59 3.58 -10.47
C GLY A 66 -5.20 4.07 -10.05
N ARG A 67 -5.00 4.44 -8.78
CA ARG A 67 -3.70 4.92 -8.26
C ARG A 67 -3.16 4.16 -7.04
N GLY A 68 -4.02 3.50 -6.27
CA GLY A 68 -3.64 2.63 -5.17
C GLY A 68 -3.87 1.16 -5.51
N LEU A 69 -2.93 0.30 -5.14
CA LEU A 69 -3.11 -1.15 -5.08
C LEU A 69 -2.93 -1.60 -3.63
N VAL A 70 -3.96 -2.21 -3.05
CA VAL A 70 -3.90 -2.80 -1.71
C VAL A 70 -3.70 -4.31 -1.84
N ILE A 71 -2.66 -4.83 -1.19
CA ILE A 71 -2.38 -6.27 -1.13
C ILE A 71 -2.62 -6.71 0.30
N ARG A 72 -3.46 -7.72 0.50
CA ARG A 72 -3.77 -8.27 1.83
C ARG A 72 -2.88 -9.47 2.13
N GLY A 73 -2.28 -9.49 3.31
CA GLY A 73 -1.38 -10.55 3.76
C GLY A 73 0.05 -10.35 3.26
N TRP A 74 0.43 -11.04 2.18
CA TRP A 74 1.82 -11.10 1.72
C TRP A 74 2.00 -10.58 0.29
N ALA A 75 3.14 -9.93 0.03
CA ALA A 75 3.58 -9.51 -1.30
C ALA A 75 5.02 -9.98 -1.57
N PRO A 76 5.38 -10.26 -2.83
CA PRO A 76 6.75 -10.59 -3.22
C PRO A 76 7.65 -9.35 -3.16
N GLN A 77 8.06 -8.96 -1.96
CA GLN A 77 8.71 -7.68 -1.69
C GLN A 77 9.98 -7.44 -2.53
N VAL A 78 10.79 -8.48 -2.76
CA VAL A 78 12.00 -8.36 -3.60
C VAL A 78 11.62 -7.98 -5.02
N ASP A 79 10.60 -8.62 -5.58
CA ASP A 79 10.15 -8.32 -6.94
C ASP A 79 9.55 -6.92 -7.01
N VAL A 80 8.72 -6.53 -6.03
CA VAL A 80 8.09 -5.20 -5.96
C VAL A 80 9.15 -4.11 -5.89
N LEU A 81 10.14 -4.24 -5.00
CA LEU A 81 11.24 -3.27 -4.86
C LEU A 81 12.16 -3.23 -6.10
N GLY A 82 12.33 -4.36 -6.79
CA GLY A 82 13.12 -4.45 -8.02
C GLY A 82 12.39 -3.90 -9.26
N HIS A 83 11.11 -3.54 -9.14
CA HIS A 83 10.32 -3.10 -10.29
C HIS A 83 10.59 -1.63 -10.63
N ARG A 84 10.83 -1.32 -11.92
CA ARG A 84 11.17 0.03 -12.45
C ARG A 84 10.26 1.18 -11.97
N ALA A 85 8.99 0.86 -11.74
CA ALA A 85 7.99 1.85 -11.32
C ALA A 85 8.12 2.26 -9.85
N VAL A 86 8.76 1.45 -8.99
CA VAL A 86 8.88 1.74 -7.56
C VAL A 86 10.04 2.70 -7.34
N GLY A 87 9.72 3.91 -6.87
CA GLY A 87 10.71 4.97 -6.61
C GLY A 87 10.97 5.25 -5.14
N ALA A 88 10.11 4.74 -4.25
CA ALA A 88 10.24 4.94 -2.81
C ALA A 88 9.69 3.75 -2.03
N PHE A 89 10.23 3.55 -0.83
CA PHE A 89 9.79 2.53 0.11
C PHE A 89 9.52 3.15 1.48
N LEU A 90 8.28 3.02 1.98
CA LEU A 90 7.89 3.30 3.35
C LEU A 90 7.91 1.99 4.15
N THR A 91 8.80 1.90 5.13
CA THR A 91 9.13 0.69 5.89
C THR A 91 9.17 0.91 7.40
#